data_AF-A0A7X1M660-F1
#
_entry.id   AF-A0A7X1M660-F1
#
_cell.length_a   1.000
_cell.length_b   1.000
_cell.length_c   1.000
_cell.angle_alpha   90.00
_cell.angle_beta   90.00
_cell.angle_gamma   90.00
#
_symmetry.space_group_name_H-M   'P 1'
#
loop_
_entity.id
_entity.type
_entity.pdbx_description
1 polymer ?
#
loop_
_entity_poly.entity_id
_entity_poly.type
_entity_poly.pdbx_seq_one_letter_code
_entity_poly.pdbx_strand_id
1 'polypeptide(L)' 'MTIPKLTKEQAAIIGAYTGVTAGPFSDIHGYAEKVLGRPVWTHEFADKRLSEKLRAAAKDDFLSICAA' A
#
# COMPACT_ATOMS: atom_id res chain seq x y z
N MET A 1 -12.45 -24.42 -0.84
CA MET A 1 -11.19 -23.77 -0.41
C MET A 1 -11.57 -22.41 0.14
N THR A 2 -11.32 -22.13 1.42
CA THR A 2 -11.60 -20.82 2.02
C THR A 2 -10.33 -20.00 1.96
N ILE A 3 -10.38 -18.85 1.28
CA ILE A 3 -9.26 -17.91 1.25
C ILE A 3 -9.37 -17.05 2.52
N PRO A 4 -8.35 -17.04 3.41
CA PRO A 4 -8.37 -16.20 4.60
C PRO A 4 -8.42 -14.72 4.22
N LYS A 5 -9.09 -13.92 5.04
CA LYS A 5 -9.10 -12.46 4.86
C LYS A 5 -7.72 -11.90 5.20
N LEU A 6 -7.31 -10.89 4.44
CA LEU A 6 -6.13 -10.08 4.75
C LEU A 6 -6.32 -9.34 6.08
N THR A 7 -5.23 -9.16 6.82
CA THR A 7 -5.20 -8.14 7.87
C THR A 7 -5.26 -6.75 7.24
N LYS A 8 -5.63 -5.73 8.03
CA LYS A 8 -5.63 -4.33 7.55
C LYS A 8 -4.25 -3.90 7.04
N GLU A 9 -3.19 -4.30 7.74
CA GLU A 9 -1.81 -4.01 7.37
C GLU A 9 -1.42 -4.67 6.04
N GLN A 10 -1.73 -5.95 5.86
CA GLN A 10 -1.48 -6.65 4.59
C GLN A 10 -2.23 -6.00 3.43
N ALA A 11 -3.50 -5.65 3.62
CA ALA A 11 -4.30 -4.95 2.61
C ALA A 11 -3.72 -3.58 2.25
N ALA A 12 -3.23 -2.82 3.23
CA ALA A 12 -2.59 -1.53 3.01
C ALA A 12 -1.27 -1.66 2.22
N ILE A 13 -0.42 -2.61 2.59
CA ILE A 13 0.85 -2.92 1.89
C ILE A 13 0.58 -3.30 0.43
N ILE A 14 -0.38 -4.21 0.19
CA ILE A 14 -0.75 -4.64 -1.17
C ILE A 14 -1.26 -3.44 -1.97
N GLY A 15 -2.13 -2.62 -1.39
CA GLY A 15 -2.66 -1.45 -2.08
C GLY A 15 -1.60 -0.40 -2.42
N ALA A 16 -0.67 -0.15 -1.50
CA ALA A 16 0.43 0.76 -1.72
C ALA A 16 1.41 0.27 -2.80
N TYR A 17 1.74 -1.02 -2.81
CA TYR A 17 2.69 -1.60 -3.77
C TYR A 17 2.09 -1.78 -5.18
N THR A 18 0.84 -2.24 -5.27
CA THR A 18 0.21 -2.60 -6.55
C THR A 18 -0.57 -1.46 -7.19
N GLY A 19 -0.99 -0.46 -6.41
CA GLY A 19 -1.94 0.56 -6.85
C GLY A 19 -3.39 0.08 -6.92
N VAL A 20 -3.70 -1.14 -6.44
CA VAL A 20 -5.06 -1.71 -6.40
C VAL A 20 -5.57 -1.71 -4.97
N THR A 21 -6.73 -1.12 -4.72
CA THR A 21 -7.33 -1.08 -3.38
C THR A 21 -7.71 -2.49 -2.89
N ALA A 22 -6.88 -3.07 -2.02
CA ALA A 22 -7.10 -4.38 -1.39
C ALA A 22 -7.83 -4.30 -0.04
N GLY A 23 -8.43 -3.14 0.27
CA GLY A 23 -9.10 -2.82 1.52
C GLY A 23 -9.56 -1.35 1.55
N PRO A 24 -9.91 -0.80 2.72
CA PRO A 24 -10.26 0.61 2.87
C PRO A 24 -9.13 1.53 2.39
N PHE A 25 -9.47 2.53 1.58
CA PHE A 25 -8.49 3.51 1.09
C PHE A 25 -7.76 4.24 2.24
N SER A 26 -8.44 4.48 3.36
CA SER A 26 -7.84 5.11 4.55
C SER A 26 -6.65 4.35 5.12
N ASP A 27 -6.68 3.01 5.06
CA ASP A 27 -5.59 2.18 5.57
C ASP A 27 -4.38 2.25 4.63
N ILE A 28 -4.62 2.27 3.31
CA ILE A 28 -3.58 2.46 2.29
C ILE A 28 -2.97 3.86 2.40
N HIS A 29 -3.82 4.88 2.59
CA HIS A 29 -3.39 6.28 2.73
C HIS A 29 -2.54 6.45 3.99
N GLY A 30 -2.99 5.95 5.15
CA GLY A 30 -2.19 5.99 6.38
C GLY A 30 -0.85 5.25 6.26
N TYR A 31 -0.83 4.10 5.58
CA TYR A 31 0.41 3.41 5.27
C TYR A 31 1.34 4.22 4.34
N ALA A 32 0.78 4.86 3.31
CA ALA A 32 1.55 5.70 2.40
C ALA A 32 2.22 6.88 3.11
N GLU A 33 1.52 7.54 4.03
CA GLU A 33 2.09 8.62 4.83
C GLU A 33 3.20 8.13 5.77
N LYS A 34 3.01 6.95 6.38
CA LYS A 34 4.02 6.29 7.22
C LYS A 34 5.31 6.02 6.44
N VAL A 35 5.24 5.37 5.28
CA VAL A 35 6.45 4.96 4.53
C VAL A 35 7.10 6.11 3.75
N LEU A 36 6.35 7.14 3.39
CA LEU A 36 6.89 8.34 2.73
C LEU A 36 7.35 9.42 3.73
N GLY A 37 7.01 9.28 5.01
CA GLY A 37 7.40 10.22 6.07
C GLY A 37 6.80 11.62 5.91
N ARG A 38 5.67 11.74 5.20
CA ARG A 38 4.98 13.02 4.98
C ARG A 38 3.48 12.83 4.78
N PRO A 39 2.66 13.86 5.03
CA PRO A 39 1.28 13.87 4.55
C PRO A 39 1.19 13.71 3.03
N VAL A 40 0.17 12.98 2.58
CA VAL A 40 -0.14 12.77 1.16
C VAL A 40 -1.57 13.21 0.91
N TRP A 41 -1.81 13.99 -0.13
CA TRP A 41 -3.17 14.39 -0.49
C TRP A 41 -3.79 13.38 -1.46
N THR A 42 -5.10 13.16 -1.37
CA THR A 42 -5.81 12.16 -2.19
C THR A 42 -5.56 12.33 -3.69
N HIS A 43 -5.43 13.55 -4.19
CA HIS A 43 -5.18 13.81 -5.61
C HIS A 43 -3.75 13.43 -6.05
N GLU A 44 -2.78 13.38 -5.13
CA GLU A 44 -1.41 12.96 -5.46
C GLU A 44 -1.33 11.47 -5.80
N PHE A 45 -2.29 10.64 -5.38
CA PHE A 45 -2.33 9.21 -5.74
C PHE A 45 -2.54 8.96 -7.24
N ALA A 46 -2.97 9.98 -8.01
CA ALA A 46 -3.02 9.93 -9.47
C ALA A 46 -1.68 10.30 -10.13
N ASP A 47 -0.72 10.84 -9.38
CA ASP A 47 0.60 11.20 -9.89
C ASP A 47 1.51 9.96 -9.98
N LYS A 48 2.03 9.70 -11.18
CA LYS A 48 2.88 8.53 -11.45
C LYS A 48 4.15 8.54 -10.60
N ARG A 49 4.74 9.70 -10.33
CA ARG A 49 5.98 9.79 -9.54
C ARG A 49 5.72 9.44 -8.09
N LEU A 50 4.57 9.85 -7.53
CA LEU A 50 4.15 9.40 -6.21
C LEU A 50 3.93 7.89 -6.21
N SER A 51 3.20 7.34 -7.18
CA SER A 51 2.94 5.90 -7.26
C SER A 51 4.24 5.09 -7.32
N GLU A 52 5.22 5.52 -8.11
CA GLU A 52 6.54 4.86 -8.20
C GLU A 52 7.31 4.93 -6.87
N LYS A 53 7.32 6.08 -6.21
CA LYS A 53 7.96 6.24 -4.89
C LYS A 53 7.30 5.39 -3.83
N LEU A 54 5.97 5.38 -3.78
CA LEU A 54 5.20 4.57 -2.84
C LEU A 54 5.44 3.08 -3.08
N ARG A 55 5.44 2.65 -4.34
CA ARG A 55 5.76 1.26 -4.70
C ARG A 55 7.17 0.86 -4.29
N ALA A 56 8.16 1.73 -4.48
CA ALA A 56 9.53 1.47 -4.06
C ALA A 56 9.63 1.36 -2.53
N ALA A 57 8.99 2.27 -1.79
CA ALA A 57 8.98 2.28 -0.33
C ALA A 57 8.24 1.06 0.26
N ALA A 58 7.19 0.58 -0.40
CA ALA A 58 6.40 -0.55 0.06
C ALA A 58 6.95 -1.93 -0.35
N LYS A 59 8.02 -1.97 -1.15
CA LYS A 59 8.48 -3.21 -1.81
C LYS A 59 8.90 -4.28 -0.80
N ASP A 60 9.69 -3.93 0.19
CA ASP A 60 10.24 -4.91 1.13
C ASP A 60 9.13 -5.48 2.03
N ASP A 61 8.22 -4.63 2.51
CA ASP A 61 7.03 -5.05 3.25
C ASP A 61 6.13 -5.96 2.39
N PHE A 62 5.93 -5.62 1.12
CA PHE A 62 5.17 -6.46 0.19
C PHE A 62 5.80 -7.83 -0.01
N LEU A 63 7.12 -7.90 -0.19
CA LEU A 63 7.83 -9.16 -0.32
C LEU A 63 7.78 -9.99 0.97
N SER A 64 7.80 -9.34 2.14
CA SER A 64 7.74 -10.03 3.44
C SER A 64 6.43 -10.77 3.70
N ILE A 65 5.34 -10.35 3.05
CA ILE A 65 4.01 -10.99 3.17
C ILE A 65 3.67 -11.92 2.01
N CYS A 66 4.51 -11.99 0.98
CA CYS A 66 4.34 -12.95 -0.10
C CYS A 66 4.66 -14.37 0.38
N ALA A 67 3.96 -15.35 -0.18
CA ALA A 67 4.30 -16.76 0.05
C ALA A 67 5.71 -17.07 -0.46
N ALA A 68 6.39 -18.01 0.22
CA ALA A 68 7.69 -18.53 -0.16
C ALA A 68 7.61 -19.52 -1.33
#